data_AF-A0A1Q7CRC8-F1
#
_entry.id   AF-A0A1Q7CRC8-F1
#
_cell.length_a   1.000
_cell.length_b   1.000
_cell.length_c   1.000
_cell.angle_alpha   90.00
_cell.angle_beta   90.00
_cell.angle_gamma   90.00
#
_symmetry.space_group_name_H-M   'P 1'
#
loop_
_entity.id
_entity.type
_entity.pdbx_description
1 polymer ?
#
loop_
_entity_poly.entity_id
_entity_poly.type
_entity_poly.pdbx_seq_one_letter_code
_entity_poly.pdbx_strand_id
1 'polypeptide(L)'
;MPTQVLAPASDLPVANLCTTQITVTADGNATPLLCHDGAVNVQAWKFYAGVSASVLGIGLNPTEGQVESAICDDFKHQHATKTEETSGYKLAMTYYGWTFNLDPAKVVCP
;
A
#
# COMPACT_ATOMS: atom_id res chain seq x y z
N MET A 1 -17.54 -4.67 -11.04
CA MET A 1 -16.76 -5.44 -10.04
C MET A 1 -17.11 -4.91 -8.65
N PRO A 2 -17.14 -5.73 -7.59
CA PRO A 2 -17.50 -5.23 -6.27
C PRO A 2 -16.44 -4.26 -5.75
N THR A 3 -16.87 -3.03 -5.45
CA THR A 3 -16.10 -2.06 -4.67
C THR A 3 -16.34 -2.36 -3.20
N GLN A 4 -15.28 -2.71 -2.48
CA GLN A 4 -15.32 -2.90 -1.03
C GLN A 4 -14.17 -2.14 -0.38
N VAL A 5 -14.44 -1.57 0.78
CA VAL A 5 -13.40 -1.00 1.63
C VAL A 5 -12.49 -2.14 2.09
N LEU A 6 -11.19 -1.99 1.90
CA LEU A 6 -10.21 -2.97 2.33
C LEU A 6 -9.49 -2.43 3.56
N ALA A 7 -9.76 -2.99 4.74
CA ALA A 7 -9.05 -2.58 5.95
C ALA A 7 -7.51 -2.63 5.72
N PRO A 8 -6.74 -1.62 6.17
CA PRO A 8 -7.13 -0.53 7.07
C PRO A 8 -7.72 0.71 6.38
N ALA A 9 -8.02 0.69 5.08
CA ALA A 9 -8.68 1.80 4.40
C ALA A 9 -9.98 2.21 5.08
N SER A 10 -10.26 3.51 5.09
CA SER A 10 -11.57 4.07 5.45
C SER A 10 -12.44 4.38 4.23
N ASP A 11 -11.81 4.63 3.08
CA ASP A 11 -12.49 5.04 1.84
C ASP A 11 -12.68 3.86 0.88
N LEU A 12 -13.65 4.01 -0.04
CA LEU A 12 -13.81 3.10 -1.17
C LEU A 12 -12.65 3.25 -2.16
N PRO A 13 -12.27 2.18 -2.87
CA PRO A 13 -11.25 2.27 -3.90
C PRO A 13 -11.75 3.08 -5.09
N VAL A 14 -10.86 3.89 -5.66
CA VAL A 14 -11.01 4.49 -6.99
C VAL A 14 -10.70 3.45 -8.07
N ALA A 15 -9.74 2.56 -7.82
CA ALA A 15 -9.38 1.49 -8.74
C ALA A 15 -10.33 0.27 -8.66
N ASN A 16 -10.34 -0.52 -9.73
CA ASN A 16 -10.95 -1.85 -9.68
C ASN A 16 -10.18 -2.75 -8.72
N LEU A 17 -10.91 -3.70 -8.12
CA LEU A 17 -10.34 -4.74 -7.28
C LEU A 17 -10.35 -6.08 -8.02
N CYS A 18 -9.33 -6.88 -7.76
CA CYS A 18 -9.21 -8.24 -8.25
C CYS A 18 -8.66 -9.17 -7.17
N THR A 19 -8.66 -10.47 -7.44
CA THR A 19 -8.02 -11.47 -6.58
C THR A 19 -7.10 -12.33 -7.42
N THR A 20 -5.83 -12.37 -7.06
CA THR A 20 -4.88 -13.34 -7.59
C THR A 20 -3.93 -13.81 -6.49
N GLN A 21 -3.40 -15.01 -6.62
CA GLN A 21 -2.49 -15.58 -5.63
C GLN A 21 -1.19 -14.79 -5.58
N ILE A 22 -0.74 -14.48 -4.36
CA ILE A 22 0.57 -13.87 -4.12
C ILE A 22 1.63 -14.94 -3.86
N THR A 23 2.86 -14.60 -4.17
CA THR A 23 4.08 -15.30 -3.78
C THR A 23 4.88 -14.37 -2.90
N VAL A 24 5.27 -14.87 -1.72
CA VAL A 24 6.20 -14.16 -0.83
C VAL A 24 7.62 -14.45 -1.33
N THR A 25 8.39 -13.40 -1.57
CA THR A 25 9.76 -13.47 -2.07
C THR A 25 10.76 -13.53 -0.91
N ALA A 26 12.02 -13.90 -1.21
CA ALA A 26 13.04 -14.14 -0.19
C ALA A 26 13.41 -12.88 0.64
N ASP A 27 13.07 -11.69 0.15
CA ASP A 27 13.22 -10.40 0.81
C ASP A 27 12.03 -10.01 1.70
N GLY A 28 11.04 -10.90 1.88
CA GLY A 28 9.83 -10.65 2.69
C GLY A 28 8.69 -9.99 1.93
N ASN A 29 8.93 -9.56 0.68
CA ASN A 29 7.93 -8.87 -0.13
C ASN A 29 6.88 -9.84 -0.68
N ALA A 30 5.72 -9.35 -1.10
CA ALA A 30 4.66 -10.14 -1.73
C ALA A 30 4.26 -9.61 -3.11
N THR A 31 4.22 -10.49 -4.11
CA THR A 31 3.85 -10.13 -5.50
C THR A 31 2.89 -11.16 -6.10
N PRO A 32 2.02 -10.77 -7.07
CA PRO A 32 1.88 -9.46 -7.66
C PRO A 32 0.98 -8.51 -6.84
N LEU A 33 1.33 -7.22 -6.84
CA LEU A 33 0.56 -6.16 -6.19
C LEU A 33 -0.73 -5.83 -6.95
N LEU A 34 -0.65 -5.86 -8.28
CA LEU A 34 -1.75 -5.57 -9.19
C LEU A 34 -2.03 -6.79 -10.06
N CYS A 35 -3.28 -6.96 -10.47
CA CYS A 35 -3.61 -7.92 -11.51
C CYS A 35 -3.14 -7.44 -12.89
N HIS A 36 -3.23 -8.34 -13.88
CA HIS A 36 -2.79 -8.08 -15.25
C HIS A 36 -3.46 -6.84 -15.88
N ASP A 37 -4.69 -6.54 -15.49
CA ASP A 37 -5.48 -5.38 -15.92
C ASP A 37 -5.19 -4.09 -15.12
N GLY A 38 -4.24 -4.14 -14.17
CA GLY A 38 -3.92 -3.01 -13.29
C GLY A 38 -4.83 -2.87 -12.07
N ALA A 39 -5.81 -3.75 -11.88
CA ALA A 39 -6.66 -3.76 -10.69
C ALA A 39 -5.84 -4.10 -9.43
N VAL A 40 -6.25 -3.56 -8.27
CA VAL A 40 -5.59 -3.81 -6.99
C VAL A 40 -5.85 -5.26 -6.56
N ASN A 41 -4.78 -6.02 -6.29
CA ASN A 41 -4.90 -7.38 -5.80
C ASN A 41 -5.26 -7.37 -4.30
N VAL A 42 -6.47 -7.81 -3.98
CA VAL A 42 -6.98 -7.88 -2.60
C VAL A 42 -6.10 -8.76 -1.71
N GLN A 43 -5.45 -9.80 -2.24
CA GLN A 43 -4.54 -10.65 -1.45
C GLN A 43 -3.25 -9.93 -1.10
N ALA A 44 -2.70 -9.14 -2.04
CA ALA A 44 -1.55 -8.30 -1.76
C ALA A 44 -1.93 -7.23 -0.73
N TRP A 45 -3.08 -6.56 -0.90
CA TRP A 45 -3.56 -5.60 0.10
C TRP A 45 -3.61 -6.19 1.51
N LYS A 46 -4.20 -7.38 1.67
CA LYS A 46 -4.27 -8.06 2.98
C LYS A 46 -2.90 -8.40 3.57
N PHE A 47 -1.92 -8.74 2.72
CA PHE A 47 -0.55 -8.97 3.16
C PHE A 47 0.07 -7.69 3.72
N TYR A 48 0.05 -6.59 2.97
CA TYR A 48 0.64 -5.33 3.41
C TYR A 48 -0.19 -4.60 4.46
N ALA A 49 -1.46 -4.95 4.67
CA ALA A 49 -2.25 -4.44 5.80
C ALA A 49 -1.63 -4.76 7.16
N GLY A 50 -0.74 -5.77 7.25
CA GLY A 50 0.05 -6.07 8.45
C GLY A 50 1.44 -5.43 8.48
N VAL A 51 1.89 -4.79 7.39
CA VAL A 51 3.26 -4.28 7.22
C VAL A 51 3.28 -2.77 7.03
N SER A 52 2.49 -2.26 6.08
CA SER A 52 2.35 -0.84 5.73
C SER A 52 0.97 -0.31 6.10
N ALA A 53 0.52 -0.65 7.31
CA ALA A 53 -0.85 -0.42 7.74
C ALA A 53 -1.19 1.08 7.76
N SER A 54 -0.23 1.92 8.15
CA SER A 54 -0.43 3.36 8.28
C SER A 54 -0.61 3.98 6.90
N VAL A 55 0.22 3.61 5.92
CA VAL A 55 0.08 4.09 4.52
C VAL A 55 -1.21 3.61 3.88
N LEU A 56 -1.58 2.34 4.05
CA LEU A 56 -2.83 1.81 3.49
C LEU A 56 -4.08 2.42 4.14
N GLY A 57 -3.97 2.90 5.38
CA GLY A 57 -5.07 3.49 6.15
C GLY A 57 -5.24 5.00 5.99
N ILE A 58 -4.37 5.67 5.24
CA ILE A 58 -4.37 7.13 5.10
C ILE A 58 -5.65 7.70 4.47
N GLY A 59 -6.20 7.00 3.46
CA GLY A 59 -7.39 7.44 2.73
C GLY A 59 -7.13 8.19 1.42
N LEU A 60 -8.19 8.77 0.87
CA LEU A 60 -8.24 9.19 -0.53
C LEU A 60 -7.36 10.41 -0.88
N ASN A 61 -7.27 11.40 0.02
CA ASN A 61 -6.69 12.71 -0.30
C ASN A 61 -5.60 13.17 0.70
N PRO A 62 -4.50 12.43 0.86
CA PRO A 62 -3.39 12.90 1.67
C PRO A 62 -2.50 13.92 0.96
N THR A 63 -1.73 14.61 1.78
CA THR A 63 -0.52 15.32 1.38
C THR A 63 0.69 14.38 1.37
N GLU A 64 1.74 14.72 0.62
CA GLU A 64 3.00 13.96 0.61
C GLU A 64 3.56 13.79 2.03
N GLY A 65 3.58 14.85 2.85
CA GLY A 65 4.09 14.80 4.22
C GLY A 65 3.27 13.88 5.14
N GLN A 66 1.97 13.69 4.91
CA GLN A 66 1.18 12.69 5.64
C GLN A 66 1.59 11.27 5.27
N VAL A 67 1.88 11.02 4.00
CA VAL A 67 2.39 9.72 3.56
C VAL A 67 3.79 9.47 4.09
N GLU A 68 4.68 10.46 4.07
CA GLU A 68 6.01 10.34 4.69
C GLU A 68 5.92 10.02 6.19
N SER A 69 5.04 10.71 6.92
CA SER A 69 4.81 10.41 8.34
C SER A 69 4.32 8.98 8.55
N ALA A 70 3.38 8.49 7.74
CA ALA A 70 2.87 7.13 7.85
C ALA A 70 3.93 6.07 7.49
N ILE A 71 4.74 6.32 6.47
CA ILE A 71 5.90 5.47 6.13
C ILE A 71 6.83 5.37 7.35
N CYS A 72 7.10 6.49 8.01
CA CYS A 72 7.94 6.50 9.20
C CYS A 72 7.31 5.80 10.39
N ASP A 73 5.99 5.91 10.57
CA ASP A 73 5.26 5.15 11.56
C ASP A 73 5.35 3.64 11.26
N ASP A 74 5.19 3.22 10.01
CA ASP A 74 5.30 1.83 9.56
C ASP A 74 6.70 1.24 9.80
N PHE A 75 7.77 2.00 9.54
CA PHE A 75 9.14 1.60 9.88
C PHE A 75 9.35 1.44 11.39
N LYS A 76 8.72 2.28 12.21
CA LYS A 76 8.92 2.31 13.66
C LYS A 76 8.08 1.25 14.40
N HIS A 77 6.84 1.03 13.96
CA HIS A 77 5.85 0.27 14.71
C HIS A 77 5.50 -1.09 14.08
N GLN A 78 5.66 -1.24 12.76
CA GLN A 78 5.31 -2.43 12.00
C GLN A 78 6.55 -3.14 11.44
N HIS A 79 7.75 -2.57 11.66
CA HIS A 79 9.03 -3.08 11.18
C HIS A 79 9.09 -3.29 9.66
N ALA A 80 8.34 -2.48 8.90
CA ALA A 80 8.38 -2.53 7.45
C ALA A 80 9.81 -2.24 6.94
N THR A 81 10.25 -2.99 5.95
CA THR A 81 11.43 -2.65 5.17
C THR A 81 11.08 -1.62 4.11
N LYS A 82 12.09 -0.89 3.60
CA LYS A 82 11.90 0.06 2.49
C LYS A 82 11.25 -0.57 1.25
N THR A 83 11.57 -1.84 0.98
CA THR A 83 11.03 -2.58 -0.16
C THR A 83 9.56 -2.92 0.04
N GLU A 84 9.18 -3.40 1.23
CA GLU A 84 7.78 -3.69 1.56
C GLU A 84 6.95 -2.40 1.55
N GLU A 85 7.50 -1.30 2.03
CA GLU A 85 6.83 -0.01 2.07
C GLU A 85 6.65 0.59 0.67
N THR A 86 7.60 0.34 -0.24
CA THR A 86 7.44 0.69 -1.65
C THR A 86 6.27 -0.06 -2.28
N SER A 87 6.08 -1.34 -1.91
CA SER A 87 4.94 -2.14 -2.35
C SER A 87 3.61 -1.66 -1.74
N GLY A 88 3.60 -1.37 -0.44
CA GLY A 88 2.45 -0.82 0.28
C GLY A 88 2.00 0.52 -0.29
N TYR A 89 2.94 1.45 -0.50
CA TYR A 89 2.69 2.73 -1.16
C TYR A 89 2.11 2.55 -2.57
N LYS A 90 2.66 1.64 -3.38
CA LYS A 90 2.14 1.39 -4.74
C LYS A 90 0.70 0.86 -4.72
N LEU A 91 0.36 0.01 -3.74
CA LEU A 91 -1.02 -0.42 -3.51
C LEU A 91 -1.92 0.75 -3.12
N ALA A 92 -1.52 1.56 -2.15
CA ALA A 92 -2.29 2.74 -1.71
C ALA A 92 -2.49 3.75 -2.84
N MET A 93 -1.42 4.11 -3.56
CA MET A 93 -1.45 5.01 -4.71
C MET A 93 -2.45 4.51 -5.76
N THR A 94 -2.45 3.21 -6.08
CA THR A 94 -3.38 2.65 -7.06
C THR A 94 -4.81 2.60 -6.52
N TYR A 95 -5.00 2.19 -5.27
CA TYR A 95 -6.31 2.05 -4.63
C TYR A 95 -7.03 3.40 -4.52
N TYR A 96 -6.32 4.43 -4.06
CA TYR A 96 -6.87 5.77 -3.85
C TYR A 96 -6.71 6.70 -5.06
N GLY A 97 -5.90 6.33 -6.06
CA GLY A 97 -5.65 7.17 -7.23
C GLY A 97 -4.79 8.40 -6.92
N TRP A 98 -3.88 8.32 -5.95
CA TRP A 98 -2.95 9.42 -5.64
C TRP A 98 -2.08 9.76 -6.86
N THR A 99 -1.91 11.05 -7.13
CA THR A 99 -1.21 11.53 -8.34
C THR A 99 0.18 12.12 -8.06
N PHE A 100 0.57 12.24 -6.79
CA PHE A 100 1.89 12.72 -6.41
C PHE A 100 2.92 11.57 -6.43
N ASN A 101 4.20 11.92 -6.50
CA ASN A 101 5.28 10.96 -6.71
C ASN A 101 6.27 10.99 -5.54
N LEU A 102 5.94 10.26 -4.47
CA LEU A 102 6.84 9.97 -3.37
C LEU A 102 7.63 8.68 -3.64
N ASP A 103 8.90 8.65 -3.24
CA ASP A 103 9.75 7.45 -3.29
C ASP A 103 9.99 6.95 -1.86
N PRO A 104 9.24 5.92 -1.39
CA PRO A 104 9.35 5.41 -0.02
C PRO A 104 10.77 4.95 0.35
N ALA A 105 11.57 4.52 -0.63
CA ALA A 105 12.95 4.09 -0.37
C ALA A 105 13.89 5.25 0.00
N LYS A 106 13.50 6.50 -0.34
CA LYS A 106 14.23 7.72 -0.05
C LYS A 106 13.73 8.48 1.18
N VAL A 107 12.60 8.09 1.75
CA VAL A 107 12.08 8.71 2.98
C VAL A 107 13.10 8.50 4.10
N VAL A 108 13.43 9.59 4.79
CA VAL A 108 14.31 9.61 5.96
C VAL A 108 13.47 10.00 7.16
N CYS A 109 13.37 9.09 8.11
CA CYS A 109 12.59 9.30 9.32
C CYS A 109 13.44 10.00 10.39
N PRO A 110 12.92 11.07 11.01
CA PRO A 110 13.62 11.80 12.07
C PRO A 110 13.72 11.01 13.39
#